data_AF-A0A5R9B8J8-F1
#
_entry.id   AF-A0A5R9B8J8-F1
#
_cell.length_a   1.000
_cell.length_b   1.000
_cell.length_c   1.000
_cell.angle_alpha   90.00
_cell.angle_beta   90.00
_cell.angle_gamma   90.00
#
_symmetry.space_group_name_H-M   'P 1'
#
loop_
_entity.id
_entity.type
_entity.pdbx_description
1 polymer ?
#
loop_
_entity_poly.entity_id
_entity_poly.type
_entity_poly.pdbx_seq_one_letter_code
_entity_poly.pdbx_strand_id
1 'polypeptide(L)'
;MADDQQSGRAPELTDEQLEFLHSMLDLARSGKSAELLDFIDQGIPVNLTNAQGDSLLILAAYNDHAELVRGLIERGADVDRVNDRGQTALGCAVFRQNQAITESLLAAGADPHVGGQNAYAVIDMFGLHAMQTLLEEHHGTP
;
A
#
# COMPACT_ATOMS: atom_id res chain seq x y z
N MET A 1 1.46 46.84 -12.68
CA MET A 1 2.63 46.17 -13.26
C MET A 1 3.64 46.08 -12.11
N ALA A 2 3.87 44.95 -11.45
CA ALA A 2 3.84 43.58 -11.91
C ALA A 2 3.44 42.60 -10.77
N ASP A 3 2.89 41.47 -11.23
CA ASP A 3 2.96 40.11 -10.69
C ASP A 3 2.56 39.82 -9.24
N ASP A 4 1.26 39.55 -9.13
CA ASP A 4 0.68 38.40 -8.43
C ASP A 4 1.63 37.18 -8.43
N GLN A 5 2.38 37.00 -7.36
CA GLN A 5 3.03 35.73 -7.05
C GLN A 5 2.16 34.92 -6.10
N GLN A 6 0.99 34.48 -6.57
CA GLN A 6 0.30 33.34 -5.99
C GLN A 6 1.14 32.10 -6.32
N SER A 7 2.18 31.87 -5.50
CA SER A 7 2.92 30.61 -5.48
C SER A 7 1.89 29.48 -5.39
N GLY A 8 1.90 28.57 -6.38
CA GLY A 8 0.96 27.45 -6.50
C GLY A 8 1.07 26.49 -5.32
N ARG A 9 0.50 26.89 -4.18
CA ARG A 9 0.27 26.03 -3.03
C ARG A 9 -0.82 25.06 -3.46
N ALA A 10 -0.52 23.77 -3.40
CA ALA A 10 -1.57 22.75 -3.50
C ALA A 10 -2.72 23.15 -2.57
N PRO A 11 -4.00 22.95 -2.97
CA PRO A 11 -5.13 23.34 -2.14
C PRO A 11 -4.94 22.76 -0.74
N GLU A 12 -4.86 23.65 0.26
CA GLU A 12 -4.78 23.24 1.65
C GLU A 12 -6.11 22.55 1.99
N LEU A 13 -6.05 21.27 2.33
CA LEU A 13 -7.21 20.49 2.76
C LEU A 13 -7.81 21.14 4.00
N THR A 14 -9.13 21.19 4.09
CA THR A 14 -9.81 21.67 5.30
C THR A 14 -9.60 20.68 6.45
N ASP A 15 -9.76 21.12 7.70
CA ASP A 15 -9.67 20.23 8.87
C ASP A 15 -10.64 19.04 8.74
N GLU A 16 -11.85 19.26 8.22
CA GLU A 16 -12.84 18.22 7.95
C GLU A 16 -12.34 17.20 6.90
N GLN A 17 -11.69 17.67 5.84
CA GLN A 17 -11.12 16.78 4.81
C GLN A 17 -9.95 15.96 5.37
N LEU A 18 -9.14 16.55 6.26
CA LEU A 18 -8.05 15.84 6.93
C LEU A 18 -8.58 14.78 7.90
N GLU A 19 -9.59 15.11 8.70
CA GLU A 19 -10.26 14.14 9.58
C GLU A 19 -10.87 12.99 8.78
N PHE A 20 -11.51 13.29 7.65
CA PHE A 20 -12.06 12.27 6.76
C PHE A 20 -10.98 11.36 6.18
N LEU A 21 -9.87 11.92 5.70
CA LEU A 21 -8.73 11.13 5.19
C LEU A 21 -8.12 10.24 6.29
N HIS A 22 -7.93 10.78 7.49
CA HIS A 22 -7.47 9.99 8.63
C HIS A 22 -8.42 8.84 8.94
N SER A 23 -9.73 9.07 8.88
CA SER A 23 -10.74 8.03 9.04
C SER A 23 -10.55 6.89 8.02
N MET A 24 -10.38 7.20 6.72
CA MET A 24 -10.13 6.18 5.68
C MET A 24 -8.86 5.35 5.97
N LEU A 25 -7.80 6.01 6.42
CA LEU A 25 -6.54 5.35 6.79
C LEU A 25 -6.70 4.46 8.02
N ASP A 26 -7.52 4.87 9.00
CA ASP A 26 -7.85 4.05 10.17
C ASP A 26 -8.74 2.85 9.82
N LEU A 27 -9.65 2.98 8.85
CA LEU A 27 -10.38 1.83 8.30
C LEU A 27 -9.40 0.80 7.69
N ALA A 28 -8.38 1.27 6.97
CA ALA A 28 -7.36 0.39 6.39
C ALA A 28 -6.52 -0.31 7.47
N ARG A 29 -6.12 0.39 8.53
CA ARG A 29 -5.38 -0.19 9.66
C ARG A 29 -6.20 -1.22 10.44
N SER A 30 -7.49 -0.93 10.64
CA SER A 30 -8.40 -1.78 11.41
C SER A 30 -8.99 -2.94 10.61
N GLY A 31 -8.80 -2.97 9.28
CA GLY A 31 -9.29 -4.05 8.42
C GLY A 31 -10.79 -4.01 8.18
N LYS A 32 -11.40 -2.82 8.27
CA LYS A 32 -12.82 -2.63 7.96
C LYS A 32 -13.04 -2.64 6.44
N SER A 33 -12.81 -3.80 5.82
CA SER A 33 -12.78 -3.98 4.36
C SER A 33 -14.04 -3.45 3.69
N ALA A 34 -15.22 -3.89 4.15
CA ALA A 34 -16.48 -3.53 3.52
C ALA A 34 -16.74 -2.00 3.56
N GLU A 35 -16.52 -1.35 4.70
CA GLU A 35 -16.71 0.10 4.84
C GLU A 35 -15.73 0.86 3.93
N LEU A 36 -14.44 0.53 3.97
CA LEU A 36 -13.43 1.24 3.18
C LEU A 36 -13.63 1.04 1.66
N LEU A 37 -13.95 -0.18 1.24
CA LEU A 37 -14.17 -0.48 -0.18
C LEU A 37 -15.43 0.22 -0.71
N ASP A 38 -16.49 0.33 0.10
CA ASP A 38 -17.70 1.09 -0.26
C ASP A 38 -17.37 2.57 -0.48
N PHE A 39 -16.55 3.19 0.38
CA PHE A 39 -16.09 4.57 0.13
C PHE A 39 -15.29 4.70 -1.17
N ILE A 40 -14.44 3.72 -1.49
CA ILE A 40 -13.68 3.74 -2.74
C ILE A 40 -14.62 3.61 -3.95
N ASP A 41 -15.64 2.76 -3.86
CA ASP A 41 -16.67 2.63 -4.91
C ASP A 41 -17.50 3.92 -5.08
N GLN A 42 -17.66 4.71 -4.01
CA GLN A 42 -18.28 6.04 -4.06
C GLN A 42 -17.36 7.13 -4.66
N GLY A 43 -16.13 6.79 -5.04
CA GLY A 43 -15.21 7.69 -5.74
C GLY A 43 -14.05 8.22 -4.88
N ILE A 44 -13.87 7.69 -3.66
CA ILE A 44 -12.64 7.96 -2.90
C ILE A 44 -11.45 7.31 -3.61
N PRO A 45 -10.32 8.01 -3.79
CA PRO A 45 -9.18 7.45 -4.49
C PRO A 45 -8.59 6.24 -3.74
N VAL A 46 -8.42 5.12 -4.43
CA VAL A 46 -7.84 3.88 -3.86
C VAL A 46 -6.38 4.05 -3.41
N ASN A 47 -5.66 5.02 -3.99
CA ASN A 47 -4.24 5.29 -3.73
C ASN A 47 -4.00 6.41 -2.72
N LEU A 48 -4.95 6.64 -1.79
CA LEU A 48 -4.75 7.57 -0.68
C LEU A 48 -3.54 7.17 0.16
N THR A 49 -2.81 8.18 0.61
CA THR A 49 -1.65 8.02 1.50
C THR A 49 -1.77 8.90 2.73
N ASN A 50 -1.19 8.45 3.83
CA ASN A 50 -0.96 9.30 5.00
C ASN A 50 0.26 10.23 4.81
N ALA A 51 0.57 11.02 5.85
CA ALA A 51 1.73 11.93 5.86
C ALA A 51 3.11 11.22 5.90
N GLN A 52 3.16 9.89 5.92
CA GLN A 52 4.38 9.07 5.82
C GLN A 52 4.45 8.34 4.46
N GLY A 53 3.52 8.63 3.56
CA GLY A 53 3.41 7.96 2.26
C GLY A 53 2.80 6.55 2.34
N ASP A 54 2.31 6.09 3.49
CA ASP A 54 1.67 4.78 3.60
C ASP A 54 0.34 4.81 2.85
N SER A 55 0.23 4.02 1.79
CA SER A 55 -1.01 3.84 1.06
C SER A 55 -2.00 2.96 1.82
N LEU A 56 -3.28 2.99 1.43
CA LEU A 56 -4.29 2.04 1.95
C LEU A 56 -3.80 0.59 1.80
N LEU A 57 -3.15 0.28 0.68
CA LEU A 57 -2.61 -1.06 0.40
C LEU A 57 -1.44 -1.43 1.33
N ILE A 58 -0.51 -0.49 1.57
CA ILE A 58 0.60 -0.70 2.53
C ILE A 58 0.06 -0.93 3.94
N LEU A 59 -0.91 -0.11 4.38
CA LEU A 59 -1.53 -0.25 5.70
C LEU A 59 -2.26 -1.59 5.84
N ALA A 60 -3.02 -2.01 4.82
CA ALA A 60 -3.72 -3.29 4.83
C ALA A 60 -2.74 -4.47 4.88
N ALA A 61 -1.69 -4.45 4.04
CA ALA A 61 -0.67 -5.51 4.00
C ALA A 61 0.13 -5.57 5.30
N TYR A 62 0.54 -4.44 5.85
CA TYR A 62 1.27 -4.37 7.11
C TYR A 62 0.43 -4.88 8.29
N ASN A 63 -0.89 -4.70 8.27
CA ASN A 63 -1.81 -5.14 9.33
C ASN A 63 -2.46 -6.51 9.07
N ASP A 64 -2.03 -7.25 8.04
CA ASP A 64 -2.48 -8.62 7.74
C ASP A 64 -3.92 -8.74 7.21
N HIS A 65 -4.47 -7.68 6.63
CA HIS A 65 -5.87 -7.66 6.16
C HIS A 65 -6.02 -8.17 4.73
N ALA A 66 -5.93 -9.48 4.54
CA ALA A 66 -5.91 -10.12 3.22
C ALA A 66 -7.15 -9.81 2.35
N GLU A 67 -8.34 -9.76 2.94
CA GLU A 67 -9.57 -9.42 2.21
C GLU A 67 -9.52 -7.98 1.68
N LEU A 68 -9.10 -7.03 2.51
CA LEU A 68 -8.94 -5.64 2.11
C LEU A 68 -7.86 -5.49 1.04
N VAL A 69 -6.72 -6.17 1.17
CA VAL A 69 -5.67 -6.16 0.14
C VAL A 69 -6.23 -6.56 -1.23
N ARG A 70 -6.96 -7.67 -1.29
CA ARG A 70 -7.58 -8.14 -2.55
C ARG A 70 -8.56 -7.11 -3.09
N GLY A 71 -9.45 -6.59 -2.26
CA GLY A 71 -10.44 -5.59 -2.68
C GLY A 71 -9.82 -4.27 -3.18
N LEU A 72 -8.68 -3.86 -2.61
CA LEU A 72 -7.92 -2.70 -3.06
C LEU A 72 -7.24 -2.95 -4.41
N ILE A 73 -6.63 -4.13 -4.59
CA ILE A 73 -6.02 -4.54 -5.86
C ILE A 73 -7.07 -4.56 -6.99
N GLU A 74 -8.24 -5.16 -6.73
CA GLU A 74 -9.35 -5.21 -7.70
C GLU A 74 -9.84 -3.82 -8.13
N ARG A 75 -9.63 -2.79 -7.30
CA ARG A 75 -9.98 -1.40 -7.57
C ARG A 75 -8.83 -0.56 -8.14
N GLY A 76 -7.72 -1.21 -8.51
CA GLY A 76 -6.58 -0.54 -9.14
C GLY A 76 -5.64 0.16 -8.17
N ALA A 77 -5.48 -0.38 -6.95
CA ALA A 77 -4.41 0.05 -6.07
C ALA A 77 -3.03 -0.13 -6.73
N ASP A 78 -2.17 0.86 -6.55
CA ASP A 78 -0.78 0.85 -7.00
C ASP A 78 0.04 -0.09 -6.11
N VAL A 79 0.33 -1.28 -6.61
CA VAL A 79 0.99 -2.37 -5.89
C VAL A 79 2.48 -2.12 -5.62
N ASP A 80 3.10 -1.28 -6.44
CA ASP A 80 4.52 -0.91 -6.37
C ASP A 80 4.75 0.43 -5.68
N ARG A 81 3.70 1.04 -5.13
CA ARG A 81 3.84 2.30 -4.42
C ARG A 81 4.77 2.16 -3.23
N VAL A 82 5.69 3.12 -3.11
CA VAL A 82 6.70 3.18 -2.06
C VAL A 82 6.35 4.30 -1.09
N ASN A 83 6.35 4.01 0.22
CA ASN A 83 6.20 5.03 1.27
C ASN A 83 7.52 5.78 1.54
N ASP A 84 7.50 6.79 2.41
CA ASP A 84 8.70 7.60 2.72
C ASP A 84 9.83 6.79 3.39
N ARG A 85 9.52 5.58 3.89
CA ARG A 85 10.49 4.64 4.48
C ARG A 85 11.08 3.68 3.47
N GLY A 86 10.69 3.78 2.20
CA GLY A 86 11.16 2.87 1.15
C GLY A 86 10.44 1.52 1.14
N GLN A 87 9.30 1.38 1.83
CA GLN A 87 8.54 0.13 1.94
C GLN A 87 7.43 0.07 0.89
N THR A 88 7.17 -1.13 0.38
CA THR A 88 6.02 -1.47 -0.47
C THR A 88 5.04 -2.36 0.27
N ALA A 89 3.83 -2.53 -0.26
CA ALA A 89 2.86 -3.48 0.28
C ALA A 89 3.42 -4.92 0.31
N LEU A 90 4.18 -5.29 -0.73
CA LEU A 90 4.83 -6.60 -0.84
C LEU A 90 5.94 -6.76 0.22
N GLY A 91 6.79 -5.75 0.42
CA GLY A 91 7.79 -5.75 1.48
C GLY A 91 7.17 -5.91 2.87
N CYS A 92 6.05 -5.24 3.13
CA CYS A 92 5.29 -5.41 4.37
C CYS A 92 4.70 -6.82 4.50
N ALA A 93 4.07 -7.37 3.46
CA ALA A 93 3.51 -8.73 3.49
C ALA A 93 4.59 -9.80 3.78
N VAL A 94 5.77 -9.65 3.16
CA VAL A 94 6.93 -10.51 3.38
C VAL A 94 7.46 -10.38 4.80
N PHE A 95 7.59 -9.16 5.34
CA PHE A 95 7.97 -8.95 6.75
C PHE A 95 6.99 -9.63 7.71
N ARG A 96 5.69 -9.58 7.40
CA ARG A 96 4.62 -10.25 8.16
C ARG A 96 4.56 -11.76 7.93
N GLN A 97 5.32 -12.29 6.97
CA GLN A 97 5.31 -13.69 6.53
C GLN A 97 3.92 -14.18 6.09
N ASN A 98 3.10 -13.27 5.55
CA ASN A 98 1.76 -13.61 5.09
C ASN A 98 1.79 -14.04 3.63
N GLN A 99 1.76 -15.36 3.41
CA GLN A 99 1.81 -15.95 2.08
C GLN A 99 0.61 -15.54 1.22
N ALA A 100 -0.61 -15.56 1.75
CA ALA A 100 -1.82 -15.24 1.00
C ALA A 100 -1.83 -13.80 0.46
N ILE A 101 -1.35 -12.84 1.25
CA ILE A 101 -1.20 -11.44 0.82
C ILE A 101 -0.06 -11.32 -0.20
N THR A 102 1.06 -11.98 0.05
CA THR A 102 2.22 -11.97 -0.84
C THR A 102 1.86 -12.51 -2.22
N GLU A 103 1.20 -13.67 -2.29
CA GLU A 103 0.69 -14.24 -3.54
C GLU A 103 -0.30 -13.32 -4.24
N SER A 104 -1.22 -12.68 -3.48
CA SER A 104 -2.19 -11.76 -4.08
C SER A 104 -1.50 -10.55 -4.73
N LEU A 105 -0.45 -10.01 -4.09
CA LEU A 105 0.34 -8.88 -4.61
C LEU A 105 1.19 -9.29 -5.82
N LEU A 106 1.83 -10.46 -5.78
CA LEU A 106 2.62 -10.98 -6.91
C LEU A 106 1.74 -11.29 -8.12
N ALA A 107 0.57 -11.89 -7.90
CA ALA A 107 -0.41 -12.14 -8.96
C ALA A 107 -0.95 -10.84 -9.58
N ALA A 108 -0.95 -9.74 -8.81
CA ALA A 108 -1.27 -8.40 -9.29
C ALA A 108 -0.11 -7.69 -9.99
N GLY A 109 1.06 -8.32 -10.07
CA GLY A 109 2.24 -7.81 -10.78
C GLY A 109 3.20 -6.97 -9.92
N ALA A 110 3.11 -7.03 -8.58
CA ALA A 110 4.05 -6.34 -7.71
C ALA A 110 5.49 -6.83 -7.93
N ASP A 111 6.43 -5.90 -8.10
CA ASP A 111 7.84 -6.23 -8.29
C ASP A 111 8.56 -6.36 -6.92
N PRO A 112 9.11 -7.54 -6.58
CA PRO A 112 9.82 -7.77 -5.32
C PRO A 112 11.08 -6.94 -5.12
N HIS A 113 11.57 -6.25 -6.15
CA HIS A 113 12.75 -5.37 -6.08
C HIS A 113 12.41 -3.90 -5.82
N VAL A 114 11.13 -3.50 -5.83
CA VAL A 114 10.73 -2.11 -5.68
C VAL A 114 10.85 -1.63 -4.23
N GLY A 115 11.41 -0.43 -4.07
CA GLY A 115 11.61 0.24 -2.78
C GLY A 115 13.01 0.00 -2.18
N GLY A 116 13.39 0.86 -1.24
CA GLY A 116 14.65 0.71 -0.50
C GLY A 116 14.62 -0.45 0.51
N GLN A 117 13.43 -0.74 1.04
CA GLN A 117 13.12 -1.90 1.87
C GLN A 117 12.23 -2.88 1.10
N ASN A 118 12.71 -3.29 -0.07
CA ASN A 118 12.02 -4.24 -0.94
C ASN A 118 11.94 -5.64 -0.32
N ALA A 119 11.20 -6.54 -0.98
CA ALA A 119 10.90 -7.86 -0.47
C ALA A 119 12.17 -8.70 -0.19
N TYR A 120 13.15 -8.66 -1.10
CA TYR A 120 14.42 -9.38 -0.92
C TYR A 120 15.28 -8.80 0.20
N ALA A 121 15.34 -7.47 0.35
CA ALA A 121 16.05 -6.83 1.46
C ALA A 121 15.46 -7.25 2.82
N VAL A 122 14.14 -7.35 2.91
CA VAL A 122 13.45 -7.85 4.11
C VAL A 122 13.79 -9.33 4.36
N ILE A 123 13.77 -10.18 3.32
CA ILE A 123 14.14 -11.59 3.44
C ILE A 123 15.57 -11.76 3.95
N ASP A 124 16.54 -11.05 3.37
CA ASP A 124 17.94 -11.13 3.74
C ASP A 124 18.16 -10.67 5.19
N MET A 125 17.56 -9.55 5.57
CA MET A 125 17.71 -8.96 6.91
C MET A 125 17.14 -9.85 8.01
N PHE A 126 16.04 -10.58 7.76
CA PHE A 126 15.35 -11.39 8.76
C PHE A 126 15.50 -12.91 8.58
N GLY A 127 16.18 -13.37 7.53
CA GLY A 127 16.36 -14.79 7.23
C GLY A 127 15.06 -15.52 6.86
N LEU A 128 14.18 -14.88 6.08
CA LEU A 128 12.83 -15.40 5.78
C LEU A 128 12.83 -16.39 4.61
N HIS A 129 13.46 -17.55 4.78
CA HIS A 129 13.63 -18.54 3.72
C HIS A 129 12.32 -19.00 3.08
N ALA A 130 11.24 -19.17 3.86
CA ALA A 130 9.94 -19.57 3.31
C ALA A 130 9.36 -18.51 2.36
N MET A 131 9.50 -17.23 2.70
CA MET A 131 9.07 -16.14 1.82
C MET A 131 9.96 -16.04 0.60
N GLN A 132 11.26 -16.31 0.74
CA GLN A 132 12.19 -16.37 -0.39
C GLN A 132 11.75 -17.41 -1.42
N THR A 133 11.50 -18.65 -0.98
CA THR A 133 11.00 -19.71 -1.86
C THR A 133 9.74 -19.29 -2.58
N LEU A 134 8.79 -18.67 -1.87
CA LEU A 134 7.54 -18.19 -2.46
C LEU A 134 7.78 -17.14 -3.57
N LEU A 135 8.67 -16.17 -3.35
CA LEU A 135 9.01 -15.19 -4.39
C LEU A 135 9.65 -15.86 -5.62
N GLU A 136 10.56 -16.80 -5.39
CA GLU A 136 11.27 -17.53 -6.46
C GLU A 136 10.31 -18.42 -7.28
N GLU A 137 9.35 -19.07 -6.63
CA GLU A 137 8.32 -19.90 -7.29
C GLU A 137 7.42 -19.07 -8.20
N HIS A 138 7.06 -17.85 -7.79
CA HIS A 138 6.18 -16.97 -8.56
C HIS A 138 6.92 -16.23 -9.70
N HIS A 139 8.23 -16.05 -9.60
CA HIS A 139 9.07 -15.46 -10.66
C HIS A 139 9.44 -16.46 -11.77
N GLY A 140 9.16 -17.75 -11.56
CA GLY A 140 9.47 -18.86 -12.47
C GLY A 140 8.39 -19.22 -13.48
N THR A 141 7.22 -18.58 -13.46
CA THR A 141 6.16 -18.80 -14.47
C THR A 141 6.35 -17.85 -15.66
N PRO A 142 6.67 -18.37 -16.87
CA PRO A 142 6.90 -17.58 -18.08
C PRO A 142 5.64 -16.92 -18.65
#